data_AF-A0A3D5IZN5-F1
#
_entry.id   AF-A0A3D5IZN5-F1
#
_cell.length_a   1.000
_cell.length_b   1.000
_cell.length_c   1.000
_cell.angle_alpha   90.00
_cell.angle_beta   90.00
_cell.angle_gamma   90.00
#
_symmetry.space_group_name_H-M   'P 1'
#
loop_
_entity.id
_entity.type
_entity.pdbx_description
1 polymer ?
#
loop_
_entity_poly.entity_id
_entity_poly.type
_entity_poly.pdbx_seq_one_letter_code
_entity_poly.pdbx_strand_id
1 'polypeptide(L)' 'MSKKKAFALRVDEDMLKAVEKWASDEFRSTNGQIEWMLSKCLKEASRHPKNKNKEN' A
#
# COMPACT_ATOMS: atom_id res chain seq x y z
N MET A 1 12.99 -10.46 -3.60
CA MET A 1 11.86 -9.60 -4.04
C MET A 1 10.59 -10.42 -3.94
N SER A 2 9.69 -10.10 -3.00
CA SER A 2 8.39 -10.81 -2.90
C SER A 2 7.61 -10.62 -4.21
N LYS A 3 6.94 -11.66 -4.71
CA LYS A 3 6.13 -11.58 -5.93
C LYS A 3 5.02 -10.56 -5.71
N LYS A 4 5.08 -9.40 -6.39
CA LYS A 4 3.98 -8.43 -6.43
C LYS A 4 2.97 -8.91 -7.47
N LYS A 5 1.69 -9.02 -7.09
CA LYS A 5 0.59 -9.37 -7.99
C LYS A 5 -0.11 -8.08 -8.40
N ALA A 6 -0.13 -7.78 -9.70
CA ALA A 6 -0.93 -6.69 -10.23
C ALA A 6 -2.43 -7.01 -10.07
N PHE A 7 -3.22 -6.01 -9.69
CA PHE A 7 -4.68 -6.12 -9.60
C PHE A 7 -5.30 -4.77 -9.97
N ALA A 8 -6.49 -4.80 -10.56
CA ALA A 8 -7.26 -3.60 -10.84
C ALA A 8 -8.02 -3.17 -9.57
N LEU A 9 -7.65 -2.03 -9.00
CA LEU A 9 -8.33 -1.45 -7.86
C LEU A 9 -9.51 -0.60 -8.36
N ARG A 10 -10.72 -0.86 -7.86
CA ARG A 10 -11.86 0.04 -8.02
C ARG A 10 -11.84 1.03 -6.85
N VAL A 11 -11.78 2.31 -7.15
CA VAL A 11 -11.72 3.41 -6.18
C VAL A 11 -12.44 4.61 -6.77
N ASP A 12 -12.94 5.47 -5.89
CA ASP A 12 -13.48 6.78 -6.27
C ASP A 12 -12.40 7.65 -6.94
N GLU A 13 -12.78 8.43 -7.95
CA GLU A 13 -11.84 9.22 -8.75
C GLU A 13 -11.18 10.34 -7.94
N ASP A 14 -11.96 11.04 -7.12
CA ASP A 14 -11.44 12.15 -6.32
C ASP A 14 -10.54 11.64 -5.19
N MET A 15 -10.86 10.47 -4.64
CA MET A 15 -9.97 9.77 -3.73
C MET A 15 -8.63 9.42 -4.39
N LEU A 16 -8.63 8.91 -5.63
CA LEU A 16 -7.39 8.60 -6.34
C LEU A 16 -6.55 9.86 -6.58
N LYS A 17 -7.16 10.96 -7.03
CA LYS A 17 -6.47 12.25 -7.22
C LYS A 17 -5.84 12.76 -5.93
N ALA A 18 -6.53 12.62 -4.80
CA ALA A 18 -5.98 13.00 -3.50
C ALA A 18 -4.75 12.16 -3.13
N VAL A 19 -4.78 10.85 -3.40
CA VAL A 19 -3.63 9.95 -3.18
C VAL A 19 -2.47 10.27 -4.12
N GLU A 20 -2.73 10.57 -5.40
CA GLU A 20 -1.71 10.98 -6.37
C GLU A 20 -1.02 12.29 -5.97
N LYS A 21 -1.81 13.27 -5.49
CA LYS A 21 -1.26 14.52 -4.95
C LYS A 21 -0.38 14.26 -3.74
N TRP A 22 -0.84 13.47 -2.78
CA TRP A 22 -0.06 13.14 -1.58
C TRP A 22 1.23 12.38 -1.93
N ALA A 23 1.17 11.42 -2.85
CA ALA A 23 2.35 10.73 -3.35
C ALA A 23 3.36 11.71 -3.96
N SER A 24 2.88 12.66 -4.77
CA SER A 24 3.71 13.69 -5.40
C SER A 24 4.35 14.62 -4.38
N ASP A 25 3.60 15.07 -3.37
CA ASP A 25 4.08 15.95 -2.31
C ASP A 25 5.20 15.26 -1.47
N GLU A 26 5.22 13.92 -1.40
CA GLU A 26 6.22 13.12 -0.71
C GLU A 26 7.30 12.49 -1.63
N PHE A 27 7.36 12.91 -2.90
CA PHE A 27 8.28 12.37 -3.91
C PHE A 27 8.22 10.83 -4.07
N ARG A 28 7.01 10.27 -4.03
CA ARG A 28 6.72 8.85 -4.21
C ARG A 28 5.86 8.60 -5.45
N SER A 29 5.89 7.37 -5.96
CA SER A 29 4.88 6.93 -6.94
C SER A 29 3.55 6.64 -6.26
N THR A 30 2.44 6.79 -6.98
CA THR A 30 1.09 6.46 -6.48
C THR A 30 1.03 5.02 -5.95
N ASN A 31 1.62 4.06 -6.66
CA ASN A 31 1.71 2.67 -6.21
C ASN A 31 2.52 2.51 -4.92
N GLY A 32 3.63 3.25 -4.78
CA GLY A 32 4.43 3.26 -3.56
C GLY A 32 3.67 3.84 -2.37
N GLN A 33 2.90 4.91 -2.61
CA GLN A 33 2.07 5.52 -1.58
C GLN A 33 0.95 4.58 -1.11
N ILE A 34 0.25 3.94 -2.05
CA ILE A 34 -0.79 2.93 -1.73
C ILE A 34 -0.18 1.77 -0.94
N GLU A 35 0.99 1.26 -1.33
CA GLU A 35 1.67 0.18 -0.60
C GLU A 35 2.04 0.60 0.83
N TRP A 36 2.54 1.83 1.01
CA TRP A 36 2.85 2.38 2.34
C TRP A 36 1.59 2.53 3.20
N MET A 37 0.52 3.12 2.66
CA MET A 37 -0.76 3.30 3.35
C MET A 37 -1.34 1.95 3.80
N LEU A 38 -1.41 0.97 2.89
CA LEU A 38 -1.91 -0.37 3.21
C LEU A 38 -1.05 -1.06 4.28
N SER A 39 0.28 -0.97 4.18
CA SER A 39 1.18 -1.54 5.18
C SER A 39 0.99 -0.91 6.55
N LYS A 40 0.85 0.42 6.61
CA LYS A 40 0.58 1.17 7.85
C LYS A 40 -0.77 0.76 8.46
N CYS A 41 -1.85 0.80 7.68
CA CYS A 41 -3.19 0.41 8.14
C CYS A 41 -3.23 -1.04 8.66
N LEU A 42 -2.55 -1.97 7.98
CA LEU A 42 -2.48 -3.36 8.43
C LEU A 42 -1.70 -3.51 9.74
N LYS A 43 -0.63 -2.75 9.94
CA LYS A 43 0.12 -2.75 11.22
C LYS A 43 -0.73 -2.20 12.36
N GLU A 44 -1.38 -1.05 12.14
CA GLU A 44 -2.27 -0.41 13.13
C GLU A 44 -3.45 -1.32 13.49
N ALA A 45 -4.02 -2.03 12.52
CA ALA A 45 -5.08 -3.00 12.74
C ALA A 45 -4.60 -4.35 13.32
N SER A 46 -3.30 -4.50 13.64
CA SER A 46 -2.68 -5.78 14.06
C SER A 46 -2.93 -6.96 13.08
N ARG A 47 -3.08 -6.63 11.79
CA ARG A 47 -3.36 -7.57 10.67
C ARG A 47 -2.20 -7.70 9.70
N HIS A 48 -1.07 -7.05 9.98
CA HIS A 48 0.11 -7.17 9.13
C HIS A 48 0.53 -8.64 9.03
N PRO A 49 0.77 -9.18 7.81
CA PRO A 49 1.12 -10.58 7.65
C PRO A 49 2.37 -10.89 8.49
N LYS A 50 2.24 -11.82 9.43
CA LYS A 50 3.40 -12.34 10.16
C LYS A 50 4.33 -12.99 9.14
N ASN A 51 5.62 -12.65 9.19
CA ASN A 51 6.63 -13.28 8.34
C ASN A 51 6.48 -14.80 8.44
N LYS A 52 6.08 -15.46 7.35
CA LYS A 52 6.03 -16.93 7.25
C LYS A 52 7.42 -17.59 7.29
N ASN A 53 8.49 -16.82 7.49
CA ASN A 53 9.87 -17.32 7.68
C ASN A 53 10.27 -17.48 9.17
N LYS A 54 9.29 -17.60 10.08
CA LYS A 54 9.53 -18.13 11.43
C LYS A 54 8.75 -19.44 11.61
N GLU A 55 9.04 -20.41 10.77
CA GLU A 55 8.89 -21.82 11.13
C GLU A 55 10.31 -22.41 10.97
N ASN A 56 10.85 -22.89 12.09
CA ASN A 56 12.05 -23.72 12.14
C ASN A 56 11.79 -25.05 11.42
#